data_AF-A0AA43D4W2-F1
#
_entry.id   AF-A0AA43D4W2-F1
#
_cell.length_a   1.000
_cell.length_b   1.000
_cell.length_c   1.000
_cell.angle_alpha   90.00
_cell.angle_beta   90.00
_cell.angle_gamma   90.00
#
_symmetry.space_group_name_H-M   'P 1'
#
loop_
_entity.id
_entity.type
_entity.pdbx_description
1 polymer ?
#
loop_
_entity_poly.entity_id
_entity_poly.type
_entity_poly.pdbx_seq_one_letter_code
_entity_poly.pdbx_strand_id
1 'polypeptide(L)'
;KANMKYHILPGKAKVDELVKMAGFTSYSFVQAPFYFQNLVGQLGAQQQQDGSFGWSLPIDPTKRVVHMADINDLGKVVAGAFLNGDKVGRGSYLSLAAGCYSFNDILAAFKAVGKEYSFNYIPGEVFSKFPFKGADELVQMFAYFESNTYMGPNSDSQIEMAKEISKEAYTPLEEWIKQNVN
;
A
#
# COMPACT_ATOMS: atom_id res chain seq x y z
N LYS A 1 5.40 -21.65 -8.62
CA LYS A 1 4.64 -20.42 -8.94
C LYS A 1 3.55 -20.28 -7.89
N ALA A 2 3.68 -19.34 -6.94
CA ALA A 2 2.68 -19.14 -5.91
C ALA A 2 1.42 -18.54 -6.55
N ASN A 3 0.33 -19.31 -6.56
CA ASN A 3 -0.99 -18.83 -6.94
C ASN A 3 -1.53 -17.99 -5.78
N MET A 4 -1.21 -16.70 -5.78
CA MET A 4 -1.76 -15.76 -4.80
C MET A 4 -3.29 -15.72 -4.97
N LYS A 5 -4.05 -16.25 -4.02
CA LYS A 5 -5.53 -16.19 -4.01
C LYS A 5 -6.02 -14.83 -3.49
N TYR A 6 -5.35 -13.74 -3.82
CA TYR A 6 -6.03 -12.44 -3.81
C TYR A 6 -6.95 -12.42 -5.01
N HIS A 7 -8.26 -12.30 -4.84
CA HIS A 7 -9.16 -12.11 -5.98
C HIS A 7 -9.12 -10.66 -6.49
N ILE A 8 -8.66 -9.72 -5.67
CA ILE A 8 -8.75 -8.28 -5.96
C ILE A 8 -7.64 -7.82 -6.92
N LEU A 9 -6.37 -8.14 -6.64
CA LEU A 9 -5.24 -7.68 -7.48
C LEU A 9 -5.19 -8.40 -8.85
N PRO A 10 -5.26 -9.74 -8.94
CA PRO A 10 -5.39 -10.46 -10.21
C PRO A 10 -6.71 -10.19 -10.93
N GLY A 11 -7.79 -9.89 -10.20
CA GLY A 11 -9.07 -9.48 -10.80
C GLY A 11 -8.96 -8.13 -11.52
N LYS A 12 -8.30 -7.14 -10.92
CA LYS A 12 -8.01 -5.84 -11.55
C LYS A 12 -7.08 -5.98 -12.76
N ALA A 13 -6.03 -6.80 -12.66
CA ALA A 13 -5.11 -7.04 -13.78
C ALA A 13 -5.82 -7.61 -15.03
N LYS A 14 -6.90 -8.40 -14.86
CA LYS A 14 -7.71 -8.87 -16.00
C LYS A 14 -8.48 -7.74 -16.67
N VAL A 15 -8.91 -6.73 -15.92
CA VAL A 15 -9.59 -5.55 -16.48
C VAL A 15 -8.60 -4.71 -17.29
N ASP A 16 -7.34 -4.58 -16.85
CA ASP A 16 -6.32 -3.85 -17.60
C ASP A 16 -6.14 -4.41 -19.02
N GLU A 17 -6.10 -5.74 -19.16
CA GLU A 17 -6.01 -6.40 -20.47
C GLU A 17 -7.23 -6.09 -21.35
N LEU A 18 -8.44 -6.07 -20.77
CA LEU A 18 -9.64 -5.69 -21.50
C LEU A 18 -9.59 -4.23 -21.98
N VAL A 19 -9.06 -3.31 -21.16
CA VAL A 19 -8.89 -1.89 -21.54
C VAL A 19 -7.88 -1.75 -22.68
N LYS A 20 -6.75 -2.48 -22.63
CA LYS A 20 -5.76 -2.50 -23.71
C LYS A 20 -6.38 -3.00 -25.03
N MET A 21 -7.22 -4.03 -24.95
CA MET A 21 -7.88 -4.63 -26.12
C MET A 21 -9.05 -3.79 -26.67
N ALA A 22 -9.65 -2.92 -25.86
CA ALA A 22 -10.82 -2.13 -26.25
C ALA A 22 -10.53 -1.04 -27.30
N GLY A 23 -9.25 -0.76 -27.61
CA GLY A 23 -8.88 0.16 -28.69
C GLY A 23 -9.08 1.64 -28.34
N PHE A 24 -9.09 2.01 -27.06
CA PHE A 24 -9.14 3.42 -26.64
C PHE A 24 -7.91 4.17 -27.16
N THR A 25 -8.16 5.36 -27.73
CA THR A 25 -7.09 6.25 -28.24
C THR A 25 -6.16 6.74 -27.13
N SER A 26 -6.68 6.87 -25.90
CA SER A 26 -5.90 7.28 -24.72
C SER A 26 -6.40 6.57 -23.46
N TYR A 27 -5.48 5.98 -22.70
CA TYR A 27 -5.74 5.36 -21.40
C TYR A 27 -4.46 5.28 -20.55
N SER A 28 -4.64 5.25 -19.23
CA SER A 28 -3.59 5.03 -18.24
C SER A 28 -4.17 4.23 -17.06
N PHE A 29 -3.31 3.53 -16.32
CA PHE A 29 -3.70 2.73 -15.16
C PHE A 29 -3.20 3.38 -13.89
N VAL A 30 -4.11 3.95 -13.10
CA VAL A 30 -3.77 4.54 -11.81
C VAL A 30 -3.87 3.49 -10.72
N GLN A 31 -2.78 3.26 -9.98
CA GLN A 31 -2.68 2.24 -8.95
C GLN A 31 -2.71 2.88 -7.56
N ALA A 32 -3.65 2.40 -6.73
CA ALA A 32 -3.85 2.91 -5.39
C ALA A 32 -2.85 2.29 -4.39
N PRO A 33 -2.36 3.06 -3.39
CA PRO A 33 -1.38 2.61 -2.41
C PRO A 33 -1.99 1.66 -1.38
N PHE A 34 -1.17 1.21 -0.43
CA PHE A 34 -1.68 0.85 0.88
C PHE A 34 -2.04 2.14 1.64
N TYR A 35 -3.31 2.31 2.00
CA TYR A 35 -3.80 3.60 2.48
C TYR A 35 -3.31 3.88 3.91
N PHE A 36 -2.88 5.11 4.19
CA PHE A 36 -2.62 5.53 5.57
C PHE A 36 -3.84 5.31 6.49
N GLN A 37 -5.04 5.51 5.95
CA GLN A 37 -6.33 5.26 6.63
C GLN A 37 -6.45 3.84 7.19
N ASN A 38 -5.78 2.84 6.60
CA ASN A 38 -5.82 1.47 7.11
C ASN A 38 -5.18 1.37 8.50
N LEU A 39 -4.22 2.24 8.85
CA LEU A 39 -3.51 2.26 10.14
C LEU A 39 -4.39 2.70 11.33
N VAL A 40 -5.54 3.29 11.06
CA VAL A 40 -6.55 3.66 12.08
C VAL A 40 -7.91 3.01 11.81
N GLY A 41 -8.02 2.25 10.73
CA GLY A 41 -9.24 1.57 10.29
C GLY A 41 -9.10 0.06 10.37
N GLN A 42 -9.26 -0.62 9.23
CA GLN A 42 -9.34 -2.08 9.16
C GLN A 42 -8.08 -2.81 9.63
N LEU A 43 -6.90 -2.18 9.49
CA LEU A 43 -5.63 -2.69 9.99
C LEU A 43 -5.10 -1.80 11.12
N GLY A 44 -5.99 -1.19 11.91
CA GLY A 44 -5.59 -0.36 13.03
C GLY A 44 -4.88 -1.16 14.13
N ALA A 45 -4.07 -0.48 14.93
CA ALA A 45 -3.49 -1.06 16.13
C ALA A 45 -4.61 -1.58 17.07
N GLN A 46 -4.34 -2.70 17.72
CA GLN A 46 -5.27 -3.39 18.60
C GLN A 46 -4.65 -3.65 19.96
N GLN A 47 -5.48 -3.84 20.98
CA GLN A 47 -5.03 -4.29 22.29
C GLN A 47 -4.55 -5.75 22.19
N GLN A 48 -3.36 -5.99 22.71
CA GLN A 48 -2.68 -7.28 22.71
C GLN A 48 -2.95 -8.04 24.02
N GLN A 49 -2.65 -9.35 24.04
CA GLN A 49 -2.83 -10.19 25.23
C GLN A 49 -1.96 -9.75 26.42
N ASP A 50 -0.79 -9.16 26.14
CA ASP A 50 0.13 -8.63 27.15
C ASP A 50 -0.27 -7.22 27.65
N GLY A 51 -1.41 -6.69 27.19
CA GLY A 51 -1.90 -5.35 27.52
C GLY A 51 -1.28 -4.21 26.71
N SER A 52 -0.29 -4.50 25.85
CA SER A 52 0.23 -3.51 24.91
C SER A 52 -0.81 -3.17 23.83
N PHE A 53 -0.62 -2.04 23.14
CA PHE A 53 -1.48 -1.63 22.05
C PHE A 53 -0.65 -1.46 20.78
N GLY A 54 -0.98 -2.18 19.71
CA GLY A 54 -0.08 -2.32 18.57
C GLY A 54 -0.54 -3.34 17.54
N TRP A 55 0.40 -3.85 16.76
CA TRP A 55 0.15 -4.82 15.70
C TRP A 55 0.75 -6.18 16.02
N SER A 56 0.05 -7.24 15.63
CA SER A 56 0.52 -8.62 15.61
C SER A 56 0.34 -9.14 14.19
N LEU A 57 1.40 -9.20 13.38
CA LEU A 57 1.31 -9.48 11.93
C LEU A 57 2.44 -10.41 11.44
N PRO A 58 2.20 -11.18 10.36
CA PRO A 58 3.19 -12.08 9.80
C PRO A 58 4.04 -11.40 8.72
N ILE A 59 4.66 -10.28 9.09
CA ILE A 59 5.58 -9.50 8.24
C ILE A 59 6.79 -9.04 9.04
N ASP A 60 7.99 -9.23 8.48
CA ASP A 60 9.24 -8.72 9.05
C ASP A 60 9.15 -7.20 9.24
N PRO A 61 9.19 -6.69 10.49
CA PRO A 61 8.97 -5.28 10.77
C PRO A 61 10.10 -4.37 10.28
N THR A 62 11.23 -4.94 9.85
CA THR A 62 12.40 -4.19 9.34
C THR A 62 12.34 -3.97 7.82
N LYS A 63 11.55 -4.74 7.08
CA LYS A 63 11.52 -4.69 5.62
C LYS A 63 10.64 -3.55 5.12
N ARG A 64 11.23 -2.64 4.33
CA ARG A 64 10.52 -1.53 3.67
C ARG A 64 9.84 -2.04 2.41
N VAL A 65 8.65 -2.59 2.57
CA VAL A 65 7.94 -3.30 1.48
C VAL A 65 6.51 -2.83 1.26
N VAL A 66 6.01 -1.92 2.10
CA VAL A 66 4.64 -1.41 2.00
C VAL A 66 4.67 -0.02 1.36
N HIS A 67 4.23 0.08 0.10
CA HIS A 67 4.06 1.35 -0.58
C HIS A 67 2.78 2.03 -0.08
N MET A 68 2.93 3.18 0.60
CA MET A 68 1.82 3.85 1.28
C MET A 68 1.68 5.31 0.85
N ALA A 69 0.44 5.81 0.90
CA ALA A 69 0.12 7.22 0.79
C ALA A 69 -1.26 7.50 1.40
N ASP A 70 -1.60 8.79 1.53
CA ASP A 70 -2.98 9.21 1.75
C ASP A 70 -3.80 8.93 0.47
N ILE A 71 -4.92 8.23 0.58
CA ILE A 71 -5.81 7.98 -0.56
C ILE A 71 -6.34 9.27 -1.20
N ASN A 72 -6.40 10.37 -0.44
CA ASN A 72 -6.81 11.68 -0.97
C ASN A 72 -5.82 12.22 -2.02
N ASP A 73 -4.57 11.76 -2.01
CA ASP A 73 -3.57 12.15 -3.03
C ASP A 73 -3.79 11.46 -4.38
N LEU A 74 -4.67 10.46 -4.46
CA LEU A 74 -4.97 9.78 -5.74
C LEU A 74 -5.56 10.75 -6.77
N GLY A 75 -6.32 11.75 -6.31
CA GLY A 75 -6.84 12.82 -7.16
C GLY A 75 -5.74 13.61 -7.87
N LYS A 76 -4.59 13.83 -7.21
CA LYS A 76 -3.43 14.52 -7.78
C LYS A 76 -2.81 13.72 -8.93
N VAL A 77 -2.75 12.40 -8.81
CA VAL A 77 -2.26 11.50 -9.88
C VAL A 77 -3.23 11.50 -11.06
N VAL A 78 -4.52 11.36 -10.80
CA VAL A 78 -5.56 11.36 -11.83
C VAL A 78 -5.58 12.69 -12.60
N ALA A 79 -5.58 13.82 -11.89
CA ALA A 79 -5.53 15.15 -12.50
C ALA A 79 -4.25 15.33 -13.34
N GLY A 80 -3.10 14.91 -12.81
CA GLY A 80 -1.83 14.92 -13.53
C GLY A 80 -1.88 14.09 -14.82
N ALA A 81 -2.56 12.94 -14.82
CA ALA A 81 -2.68 12.08 -15.99
C ALA A 81 -3.49 12.77 -17.10
N PHE A 82 -4.60 13.44 -16.75
CA PHE A 82 -5.39 14.20 -17.70
C PHE A 82 -4.60 15.38 -18.29
N LEU A 83 -3.84 16.11 -17.47
CA LEU A 83 -3.02 17.24 -17.92
C LEU A 83 -1.82 16.83 -18.78
N ASN A 84 -1.41 15.57 -18.74
CA ASN A 84 -0.24 15.04 -19.44
C ASN A 84 -0.61 13.86 -20.36
N GLY A 85 -1.79 13.89 -20.97
CA GLY A 85 -2.33 12.80 -21.79
C GLY A 85 -1.39 12.33 -22.91
N ASP A 86 -0.67 13.23 -23.59
CA ASP A 86 0.29 12.85 -24.63
C ASP A 86 1.45 12.01 -24.10
N LYS A 87 1.81 12.22 -22.83
CA LYS A 87 2.93 11.55 -22.16
C LYS A 87 2.53 10.21 -21.57
N VAL A 88 1.37 10.13 -20.90
CA VAL A 88 0.98 8.95 -20.10
C VAL A 88 -0.23 8.20 -20.65
N GLY A 89 -0.94 8.76 -21.63
CA GLY A 89 -2.17 8.22 -22.20
C GLY A 89 -1.98 7.02 -23.13
N ARG A 90 -0.80 6.42 -23.20
CA ARG A 90 -0.52 5.23 -24.05
C ARG A 90 -0.33 3.96 -23.21
N GLY A 91 -1.16 3.81 -22.17
CA GLY A 91 -1.16 2.63 -21.30
C GLY A 91 -0.15 2.67 -20.16
N SER A 92 0.31 3.86 -19.76
CA SER A 92 1.23 3.98 -18.63
C SER A 92 0.58 3.57 -17.31
N TYR A 93 1.36 2.91 -16.46
CA TYR A 93 1.02 2.63 -15.07
C TYR A 93 1.53 3.77 -14.19
N LEU A 94 0.64 4.30 -13.35
CA LEU A 94 0.85 5.47 -12.50
C LEU A 94 0.56 5.09 -11.05
N SER A 95 1.60 4.78 -10.30
CA SER A 95 1.50 4.27 -8.94
C SER A 95 1.57 5.40 -7.93
N LEU A 96 0.51 5.61 -7.14
CA LEU A 96 0.57 6.51 -6.00
C LEU A 96 1.36 5.85 -4.87
N ALA A 97 2.43 6.50 -4.41
CA ALA A 97 3.13 6.18 -3.16
C ALA A 97 3.85 7.42 -2.62
N ALA A 98 3.54 7.84 -1.39
CA ALA A 98 4.30 8.86 -0.67
C ALA A 98 5.65 8.30 -0.16
N GLY A 99 5.69 6.99 0.11
CA GLY A 99 6.93 6.28 0.45
C GLY A 99 6.75 4.76 0.48
N CYS A 100 7.86 4.06 0.69
CA CYS A 100 7.88 2.63 0.98
C CYS A 100 8.34 2.41 2.43
N TYR A 101 7.48 1.80 3.23
CA TYR A 101 7.60 1.73 4.68
C TYR A 101 7.73 0.29 5.18
N SER A 102 8.49 0.14 6.24
CA SER A 102 8.46 -1.00 7.16
C SER A 102 7.51 -0.71 8.33
N PHE A 103 7.11 -1.72 9.09
CA PHE A 103 6.33 -1.46 10.31
C PHE A 103 7.16 -0.71 11.36
N ASN A 104 8.48 -0.86 11.40
CA ASN A 104 9.34 -0.04 12.23
C ASN A 104 9.29 1.46 11.84
N ASP A 105 9.24 1.78 10.54
CA ASP A 105 9.07 3.17 10.10
C ASP A 105 7.72 3.73 10.55
N ILE A 106 6.65 2.92 10.47
CA ILE A 106 5.30 3.31 10.91
C ILE A 106 5.28 3.57 12.42
N LEU A 107 5.86 2.67 13.22
CA LEU A 107 5.98 2.87 14.67
C LEU A 107 6.77 4.13 15.00
N ALA A 108 7.88 4.38 14.28
CA ALA A 108 8.69 5.58 14.48
C ALA A 108 7.89 6.86 14.16
N ALA A 109 7.09 6.85 13.09
CA ALA A 109 6.24 7.98 12.71
C ALA A 109 5.17 8.27 13.77
N PHE A 110 4.52 7.24 14.34
CA PHE A 110 3.62 7.41 15.47
C PHE A 110 4.34 7.91 16.72
N LYS A 111 5.52 7.36 17.03
CA LYS A 111 6.30 7.79 18.19
C LYS A 111 6.71 9.26 18.10
N ALA A 112 7.05 9.74 16.91
CA ALA A 112 7.41 11.13 16.67
C ALA A 112 6.26 12.13 16.98
N VAL A 113 5.02 11.66 17.05
CA VAL A 113 3.84 12.47 17.43
C VAL A 113 3.34 12.14 18.84
N GLY A 114 4.13 11.44 19.65
CA GLY A 114 3.79 11.10 21.03
C GLY A 114 2.89 9.86 21.19
N LYS A 115 2.78 9.02 20.16
CA LYS A 115 1.98 7.79 20.19
C LYS A 115 2.87 6.56 20.15
N GLU A 116 2.93 5.84 21.26
CA GLU A 116 3.71 4.61 21.35
C GLU A 116 2.82 3.39 21.07
N TYR A 117 3.23 2.60 20.09
CA TYR A 117 2.60 1.34 19.74
C TYR A 117 3.63 0.21 19.74
N SER A 118 3.16 -1.01 20.00
CA SER A 118 3.97 -2.22 19.89
C SER A 118 3.86 -2.87 18.52
N PHE A 119 4.86 -3.67 18.15
CA PHE A 119 4.75 -4.60 17.04
C PHE A 119 5.28 -5.96 17.48
N ASN A 120 4.46 -6.99 17.29
CA ASN A 120 4.79 -8.37 17.56
C ASN A 120 4.83 -9.13 16.23
N TYR A 121 6.02 -9.59 15.84
CA TYR A 121 6.18 -10.42 14.66
C TYR A 121 5.69 -11.85 14.96
N ILE A 122 4.75 -12.34 14.16
CA ILE A 122 4.25 -13.71 14.28
C ILE A 122 4.68 -14.50 13.04
N PRO A 123 5.47 -15.57 13.17
CA PRO A 123 5.81 -16.42 12.03
C PRO A 123 4.56 -16.88 11.28
N GLY A 124 4.61 -16.89 9.94
CA GLY A 124 3.44 -17.19 9.11
C GLY A 124 2.74 -18.51 9.46
N GLU A 125 3.50 -19.56 9.78
CA GLU A 125 3.00 -20.88 10.19
C GLU A 125 2.21 -20.86 11.52
N VAL A 126 2.47 -19.87 12.37
CA VAL A 126 1.74 -19.65 13.62
C VAL A 126 0.52 -18.79 13.34
N PHE A 127 0.68 -17.71 12.57
CA PHE A 127 -0.40 -16.79 12.24
C PHE A 127 -1.54 -17.47 11.45
N SER A 128 -1.21 -18.38 10.52
CA SER A 128 -2.18 -19.17 9.74
C SER A 128 -3.13 -20.00 10.61
N LYS A 129 -2.75 -20.33 11.86
CA LYS A 129 -3.57 -21.13 12.78
C LYS A 129 -4.57 -20.30 13.57
N PHE A 130 -4.58 -18.97 13.43
CA PHE A 130 -5.49 -18.12 14.18
C PHE A 130 -6.94 -18.35 13.74
N PRO A 131 -7.91 -18.36 14.67
CA PRO A 131 -9.28 -18.82 14.42
C PRO A 131 -10.16 -17.73 13.77
N PHE A 132 -9.63 -17.00 12.78
CA PHE A 132 -10.39 -16.04 12.00
C PHE A 132 -10.25 -16.30 10.49
N LYS A 133 -11.33 -16.03 9.76
CA LYS A 133 -11.36 -16.17 8.30
C LYS A 133 -10.45 -15.11 7.68
N GLY A 134 -9.48 -15.53 6.86
CA GLY A 134 -8.52 -14.60 6.23
C GLY A 134 -7.08 -14.72 6.73
N ALA A 135 -6.81 -15.56 7.75
CA ALA A 135 -5.47 -15.68 8.33
C ALA A 135 -4.42 -16.17 7.31
N ASP A 136 -4.74 -17.24 6.56
CA ASP A 136 -3.88 -17.77 5.50
C ASP A 136 -3.67 -16.76 4.37
N GLU A 137 -4.73 -16.04 3.99
CA GLU A 137 -4.66 -15.02 2.96
C GLU A 137 -3.74 -13.86 3.36
N LEU A 138 -3.78 -13.42 4.62
CA LEU A 138 -2.87 -12.40 5.13
C LEU A 138 -1.42 -12.87 5.13
N VAL A 139 -1.15 -14.13 5.51
CA VAL A 139 0.21 -14.72 5.43
C VAL A 139 0.71 -14.69 4.00
N GLN A 140 -0.12 -15.11 3.02
CA GLN A 140 0.26 -15.07 1.60
C GLN A 140 0.48 -13.65 1.09
N MET A 141 -0.34 -12.69 1.53
CA MET A 141 -0.20 -11.28 1.18
C MET A 141 1.14 -10.71 1.66
N PHE A 142 1.44 -10.88 2.94
CA PHE A 142 2.65 -10.31 3.53
C PHE A 142 3.91 -11.01 3.02
N ALA A 143 3.87 -12.32 2.79
CA ALA A 143 4.95 -13.03 2.11
C ALA A 143 5.20 -12.51 0.69
N TYR A 144 4.13 -12.15 -0.04
CA TYR A 144 4.26 -11.50 -1.33
C TYR A 144 4.90 -10.11 -1.22
N PHE A 145 4.48 -9.28 -0.26
CA PHE A 145 5.09 -7.97 -0.01
C PHE A 145 6.58 -8.12 0.31
N GLU A 146 6.97 -9.05 1.16
CA GLU A 146 8.39 -9.27 1.47
C GLU A 146 9.24 -9.67 0.26
N SER A 147 8.62 -10.37 -0.70
CA SER A 147 9.33 -10.87 -1.88
C SER A 147 9.31 -9.89 -3.06
N ASN A 148 8.29 -9.02 -3.14
CA ASN A 148 8.00 -8.23 -4.34
C ASN A 148 7.65 -6.76 -4.06
N THR A 149 7.53 -6.35 -2.80
CA THR A 149 6.87 -5.12 -2.34
C THR A 149 5.36 -5.06 -2.70
N TYR A 150 4.62 -4.15 -2.07
CA TYR A 150 3.17 -3.98 -2.25
C TYR A 150 2.76 -3.79 -3.72
N MET A 151 3.50 -2.96 -4.46
CA MET A 151 3.19 -2.63 -5.86
C MET A 151 3.78 -3.65 -6.84
N GLY A 152 4.55 -4.62 -6.35
CA GLY A 152 5.26 -5.58 -7.18
C GLY A 152 6.60 -5.07 -7.71
N PRO A 153 7.33 -5.92 -8.46
CA PRO A 153 8.62 -5.56 -9.03
C PRO A 153 8.44 -4.47 -10.09
N ASN A 154 9.38 -3.51 -10.15
CA ASN A 154 9.41 -2.38 -11.09
C ASN A 154 8.43 -1.22 -10.81
N SER A 155 7.93 -1.10 -9.58
CA SER A 155 7.05 0.01 -9.21
C SER A 155 7.73 1.37 -9.22
N ASP A 156 9.07 1.43 -9.09
CA ASP A 156 9.83 2.68 -8.96
C ASP A 156 9.57 3.65 -10.11
N SER A 157 9.66 3.19 -11.36
CA SER A 157 9.42 4.07 -12.52
C SER A 157 7.96 4.53 -12.60
N GLN A 158 7.02 3.71 -12.12
CA GLN A 158 5.58 4.06 -12.11
C GLN A 158 5.28 5.11 -11.03
N ILE A 159 5.96 5.01 -9.88
CA ILE A 159 5.88 5.97 -8.77
C ILE A 159 6.52 7.30 -9.18
N GLU A 160 7.71 7.27 -9.77
CA GLU A 160 8.38 8.49 -10.22
C GLU A 160 7.60 9.20 -11.33
N MET A 161 7.02 8.45 -12.28
CA MET A 161 6.14 9.05 -13.29
C MET A 161 4.92 9.71 -12.66
N ALA A 162 4.27 9.06 -11.68
CA ALA A 162 3.12 9.63 -10.98
C ALA A 162 3.49 10.92 -10.22
N LYS A 163 4.64 10.95 -9.53
CA LYS A 163 5.13 12.17 -8.86
C LYS A 163 5.37 13.30 -9.85
N GLU A 164 6.01 12.98 -10.99
CA GLU A 164 6.33 13.97 -12.02
C GLU A 164 5.08 14.63 -12.60
N ILE A 165 4.05 13.83 -12.93
CA ILE A 165 2.83 14.36 -13.55
C ILE A 165 1.88 15.04 -12.54
N SER A 166 1.90 14.64 -11.27
CA SER A 166 1.04 15.24 -10.23
C SER A 166 1.37 16.69 -9.93
N LYS A 167 2.65 17.11 -10.06
CA LYS A 167 3.18 18.47 -9.78
C LYS A 167 2.96 18.99 -8.34
N GLU A 168 2.11 18.34 -7.55
CA GLU A 168 1.89 18.57 -6.13
C GLU A 168 2.57 17.49 -5.29
N ALA A 169 3.09 17.87 -4.12
CA ALA A 169 3.62 16.92 -3.17
C ALA A 169 2.51 16.03 -2.58
N TYR A 170 2.84 14.76 -2.35
CA TYR A 170 1.99 13.85 -1.59
C TYR A 170 2.17 14.11 -0.09
N THR A 171 1.12 13.86 0.67
CA THR A 171 1.10 14.05 2.12
C THR A 171 2.09 13.08 2.78
N PRO A 172 3.08 13.58 3.55
CA PRO A 172 3.98 12.72 4.31
C PRO A 172 3.25 11.96 5.42
N LEU A 173 3.74 10.76 5.78
CA LEU A 173 3.13 9.94 6.82
C LEU A 173 3.03 10.67 8.17
N GLU A 174 4.09 11.35 8.63
CA GLU A 174 4.02 12.05 9.93
C GLU A 174 3.00 13.19 9.93
N GLU A 175 2.87 13.92 8.81
CA GLU A 175 1.87 14.98 8.68
C GLU A 175 0.46 14.40 8.70
N TRP A 176 0.23 13.32 7.94
CA TRP A 176 -1.06 12.64 7.94
C TRP A 176 -1.44 12.14 9.35
N ILE A 177 -0.48 11.54 10.09
CA ILE A 177 -0.73 11.08 11.46
C ILE A 177 -1.13 12.24 12.37
N LYS A 178 -0.41 13.38 12.33
CA LYS A 178 -0.72 14.57 13.14
C LYS A 178 -2.13 15.10 12.91
N GLN A 179 -2.63 15.02 11.67
CA GLN A 179 -3.93 15.56 11.30
C GLN A 179 -5.09 14.61 11.59
N ASN A 180 -4.84 13.29 11.59
CA ASN A 180 -5.91 12.28 11.59
C ASN A 180 -5.97 11.44 12.86
N VAL A 181 -4.94 11.49 13.69
CA VAL A 181 -4.83 10.64 14.87
C VAL A 181 -4.66 11.54 16.09
N ASN A 182 -5.78 11.94 16.70
CA ASN A 182 -5.83 12.66 17.99
C ASN A 182 -5.45 11.76 19.16
#